data_AF-A0A920CH85-F1
#
_entry.id   AF-A0A920CH85-F1
#
_cell.length_a   1.000
_cell.length_b   1.000
_cell.length_c   1.000
_cell.angle_alpha   90.00
_cell.angle_beta   90.00
_cell.angle_gamma   90.00
#
_symmetry.space_group_name_H-M   'P 1'
#
loop_
_entity.id
_entity.type
_entity.pdbx_description
1 polymer ?
#
loop_
_entity_poly.entity_id
_entity_poly.type
_entity_poly.pdbx_seq_one_letter_code
_entity_poly.pdbx_strand_id
1 'polypeptide(L)'
;MRKILKTASMITLPFALLILAYLGADRTQWLTEPQLDLLGMAPYPIFLIGGVLAWKFNRSREFFLLLVLALTLALLQYSPQAGAVMGKVLLEDQLLLISLILPANILIFSFFKERGIFSIWGMTRVGVIAAQAAAAVWLMKPEQQSLLHQWRKDLLPFSLEKYTSLSQAALFLILLAAIRLIYRQISRPSSQDVSFLAVLLGMGFALHQAYDPLLVAVFWAVSGISLINSIIQDSYSMAFSDELTGLPSRRALKQDMLKLGMNYTIAMLDIDFFKKFNDKYGHDTGDDVLKLVASILRKVTGGGKAFRYGGEEFTILFPGRSVSEVLPHLEQLREKVAGRGFTLRGKGRRKGKGRSRSKSGSTRAGRTIHITISIGIAQKNEKNKTPDEVMKAADTALYRAKKKGRNCVSK
;
A
#
# COMPACT_ATOMS: atom_id res chain seq x y z
N MET A 1 8.47 -8.96 13.33
CA MET A 1 8.29 -9.95 12.24
C MET A 1 7.17 -9.60 11.26
N ARG A 2 5.86 -9.63 11.58
CA ARG A 2 4.80 -9.45 10.56
C ARG A 2 4.80 -8.12 9.78
N LYS A 3 5.16 -6.99 10.41
CA LYS A 3 5.33 -5.70 9.70
C LYS A 3 6.49 -5.76 8.70
N ILE A 4 7.59 -6.41 9.09
CA ILE A 4 8.78 -6.64 8.24
C ILE A 4 8.43 -7.60 7.10
N LEU A 5 7.71 -8.70 7.37
CA LEU A 5 7.25 -9.61 6.31
C LEU A 5 6.27 -8.93 5.34
N LYS A 6 5.35 -8.08 5.83
CA LYS A 6 4.45 -7.32 4.96
C LYS A 6 5.26 -6.36 4.08
N THR A 7 6.20 -5.61 4.67
CA THR A 7 7.10 -4.72 3.91
C THR A 7 7.96 -5.49 2.92
N ALA A 8 8.49 -6.65 3.30
CA ALA A 8 9.24 -7.53 2.41
C ALA A 8 8.37 -7.99 1.25
N SER A 9 7.15 -8.49 1.49
CA SER A 9 6.24 -8.92 0.42
C SER A 9 5.81 -7.80 -0.54
N MET A 10 5.75 -6.56 -0.06
CA MET A 10 5.47 -5.40 -0.91
C MET A 10 6.65 -5.06 -1.82
N ILE A 11 7.88 -5.25 -1.34
CA ILE A 11 9.13 -4.95 -2.05
C ILE A 11 9.52 -6.09 -3.00
N THR A 12 9.41 -7.35 -2.57
CA THR A 12 10.01 -8.47 -3.29
C THR A 12 9.45 -8.61 -4.70
N LEU A 13 8.14 -8.50 -4.89
CA LEU A 13 7.54 -8.80 -6.20
C LEU A 13 7.90 -7.77 -7.29
N PRO A 14 7.71 -6.44 -7.12
CA PRO A 14 8.09 -5.47 -8.17
C PRO A 14 9.56 -5.53 -8.55
N PHE A 15 10.46 -5.66 -7.57
CA PHE A 15 11.90 -5.74 -7.85
C PHE A 15 12.33 -7.09 -8.42
N ALA A 16 11.70 -8.20 -8.01
CA ALA A 16 11.93 -9.50 -8.64
C ALA A 16 11.49 -9.49 -10.11
N LEU A 17 10.36 -8.83 -10.44
CA LEU A 17 9.93 -8.69 -11.83
C LEU A 17 10.93 -7.90 -12.68
N LEU A 18 11.53 -6.83 -12.13
CA LEU A 18 12.59 -6.08 -12.83
C LEU A 18 13.85 -6.93 -13.05
N ILE A 19 14.25 -7.72 -12.06
CA ILE A 19 15.41 -8.63 -12.19
C ILE A 19 15.12 -9.71 -13.24
N LEU A 20 13.93 -10.30 -13.21
CA LEU A 20 13.52 -11.30 -14.20
C LEU A 20 13.42 -10.71 -15.62
N ALA A 21 12.95 -9.47 -15.75
CA ALA A 21 12.96 -8.75 -17.03
C ALA A 21 14.38 -8.59 -17.58
N TYR A 22 15.32 -8.17 -16.74
CA TYR A 22 16.73 -8.05 -17.12
C TYR A 22 17.33 -9.40 -17.52
N LEU A 23 17.17 -10.45 -16.71
CA LEU A 23 17.71 -11.78 -17.00
C LEU A 23 17.06 -12.45 -18.23
N GLY A 24 15.81 -12.11 -18.52
CA GLY A 24 15.09 -12.61 -19.69
C GLY A 24 15.49 -11.96 -21.00
N ALA A 25 15.96 -10.70 -20.97
CA ALA A 25 16.30 -9.93 -22.16
C ALA A 25 17.43 -10.57 -22.99
N ASP A 26 18.43 -11.18 -22.35
CA ASP A 26 19.57 -11.80 -23.04
C ASP A 26 19.22 -13.10 -23.81
N ARG A 27 18.03 -13.69 -23.61
CA ARG A 27 17.65 -15.01 -24.17
C ARG A 27 16.82 -14.94 -25.45
N THR A 28 16.90 -13.85 -26.19
CA THR A 28 15.82 -13.42 -27.09
C THR A 28 16.19 -13.40 -28.56
N GLN A 29 17.41 -13.86 -28.91
CA GLN A 29 17.89 -14.09 -30.28
C GLN A 29 17.03 -15.10 -31.08
N TRP A 30 15.98 -15.66 -30.49
CA TRP A 30 15.08 -16.64 -31.10
C TRP A 30 13.72 -16.07 -31.53
N LEU A 31 13.47 -14.76 -31.31
CA LEU A 31 12.20 -14.12 -31.67
C LEU A 31 12.21 -13.59 -33.11
N THR A 32 11.09 -13.80 -33.80
CA THR A 32 10.83 -13.27 -35.15
C THR A 32 10.30 -11.83 -35.10
N GLU A 33 10.45 -11.05 -36.18
CA GLU A 33 9.96 -9.66 -36.26
C GLU A 33 8.48 -9.48 -35.84
N PRO A 34 7.52 -10.32 -36.28
CA PRO A 34 6.13 -10.18 -35.84
C PRO A 34 5.94 -10.41 -34.33
N GLN A 35 6.80 -11.22 -33.71
CA GLN A 35 6.77 -11.44 -32.25
C GLN A 35 7.33 -10.23 -31.50
N LEU A 36 8.32 -9.53 -32.06
CA LEU A 36 8.88 -8.30 -31.51
C LEU A 36 7.85 -7.16 -31.56
N ASP A 37 7.14 -7.00 -32.67
CA ASP A 37 6.06 -6.01 -32.80
C ASP A 37 4.93 -6.25 -31.80
N LEU A 38 4.48 -7.51 -31.67
CA LEU A 38 3.46 -7.89 -30.69
C LEU A 38 3.91 -7.57 -29.26
N LEU A 39 5.19 -7.79 -28.96
CA LEU A 39 5.74 -7.52 -27.63
C LEU A 39 5.88 -6.01 -27.36
N GLY A 40 6.21 -5.21 -28.39
CA GLY A 40 6.17 -3.75 -28.31
C GLY A 40 4.77 -3.19 -28.04
N MET A 41 3.71 -3.91 -28.43
CA MET A 41 2.32 -3.55 -28.14
C MET A 41 1.81 -4.07 -26.79
N ALA A 42 2.44 -5.09 -26.21
CA ALA A 42 2.01 -5.75 -24.97
C ALA A 42 1.79 -4.81 -23.76
N PRO A 43 2.53 -3.68 -23.58
CA PRO A 43 2.25 -2.78 -22.46
C PRO A 43 0.90 -2.07 -22.53
N TYR A 44 0.35 -1.78 -23.72
CA TYR A 44 -0.93 -1.07 -23.84
C TYR A 44 -2.13 -1.78 -23.20
N PRO A 45 -2.40 -3.07 -23.45
CA PRO A 45 -3.49 -3.77 -22.77
C PRO A 45 -3.25 -3.86 -21.26
N ILE A 46 -1.99 -3.96 -20.81
CA ILE A 46 -1.64 -3.92 -19.38
C ILE A 46 -2.02 -2.57 -18.78
N PHE A 47 -1.67 -1.46 -19.44
CA PHE A 47 -2.00 -0.11 -18.98
C PHE A 47 -3.51 0.13 -18.98
N LEU A 48 -4.23 -0.37 -19.98
CA LEU A 48 -5.69 -0.27 -20.04
C LEU A 48 -6.35 -1.02 -18.88
N ILE A 49 -5.97 -2.29 -18.66
CA ILE A 49 -6.49 -3.11 -17.56
C ILE A 49 -6.16 -2.44 -16.21
N GLY A 50 -4.92 -1.99 -16.05
CA GLY A 50 -4.49 -1.28 -14.85
C GLY A 50 -5.27 0.01 -14.62
N GLY A 51 -5.56 0.77 -15.69
CA GLY A 51 -6.36 1.99 -15.63
C GLY A 51 -7.79 1.72 -15.19
N VAL A 52 -8.43 0.68 -15.75
CA VAL A 52 -9.78 0.27 -15.34
C VAL A 52 -9.82 -0.15 -13.87
N LEU A 53 -8.85 -0.95 -13.42
CA LEU A 53 -8.73 -1.35 -12.01
C LEU A 53 -8.50 -0.13 -11.11
N ALA A 54 -7.57 0.75 -11.49
CA ALA A 54 -7.26 1.96 -10.75
C ALA A 54 -8.49 2.86 -10.60
N TRP A 55 -9.29 2.99 -11.66
CA TRP A 55 -10.56 3.70 -11.61
C TRP A 55 -11.56 3.05 -10.67
N LYS A 56 -11.80 1.74 -10.80
CA LYS A 56 -12.74 1.00 -9.97
C LYS A 56 -12.40 1.06 -8.47
N PHE A 57 -11.12 1.09 -8.12
CA PHE A 57 -10.64 1.15 -6.74
C PHE A 57 -10.31 2.57 -6.24
N ASN A 58 -10.64 3.62 -7.00
CA ASN A 58 -10.34 5.02 -6.68
C ASN A 58 -8.84 5.29 -6.40
N ARG A 59 -7.97 4.64 -7.18
CA ARG A 59 -6.51 4.76 -7.15
C ARG A 59 -6.03 5.72 -8.23
N SER A 60 -6.32 7.00 -8.01
CA SER A 60 -6.04 8.09 -8.95
C SER A 60 -4.56 8.25 -9.28
N ARG A 61 -3.65 8.10 -8.33
CA ARG A 61 -2.21 8.29 -8.58
C ARG A 61 -1.65 7.23 -9.54
N GLU A 62 -2.05 5.97 -9.34
CA GLU A 62 -1.71 4.85 -10.22
C GLU A 62 -2.37 5.02 -11.59
N PHE A 63 -3.64 5.43 -11.63
CA PHE A 63 -4.35 5.71 -12.88
C PHE A 63 -3.60 6.74 -13.74
N PHE A 64 -3.24 7.87 -13.16
CA PHE A 64 -2.54 8.92 -13.90
C PHE A 64 -1.11 8.53 -14.28
N LEU A 65 -0.41 7.75 -13.45
CA LEU A 65 0.91 7.24 -13.83
C LEU A 65 0.84 6.22 -14.99
N LEU A 66 -0.18 5.35 -15.00
CA LEU A 66 -0.44 4.46 -16.14
C LEU A 66 -0.76 5.23 -17.42
N LEU A 67 -1.53 6.33 -17.31
CA LEU A 67 -1.80 7.22 -18.45
C LEU A 67 -0.51 7.87 -18.95
N VAL A 68 0.35 8.37 -18.06
CA VAL A 68 1.65 8.95 -18.45
C VAL A 68 2.52 7.89 -19.14
N LEU A 69 2.60 6.67 -18.61
CA LEU A 69 3.35 5.56 -19.23
C LEU A 69 2.83 5.21 -20.64
N ALA A 70 1.50 5.20 -20.83
CA ALA A 70 0.90 4.95 -22.14
C ALA A 70 1.22 6.08 -23.14
N LEU A 71 1.13 7.34 -22.70
CA LEU A 71 1.44 8.50 -23.54
C LEU A 71 2.92 8.57 -23.90
N THR A 72 3.83 8.26 -22.96
CA THR A 72 5.27 8.26 -23.25
C THR A 72 5.67 7.06 -24.12
N LEU A 73 4.99 5.92 -24.01
CA LEU A 73 5.18 4.80 -24.94
C LEU A 73 4.70 5.17 -26.36
N ALA A 74 3.53 5.80 -26.47
CA ALA A 74 3.02 6.28 -27.76
C ALA A 74 3.96 7.33 -28.39
N LEU A 75 4.55 8.20 -27.57
CA LEU A 75 5.55 9.17 -28.01
C LEU A 75 6.82 8.49 -28.55
N LEU A 76 7.26 7.39 -27.92
CA LEU A 76 8.44 6.63 -28.35
C LEU A 76 8.19 5.86 -29.65
N GLN A 77 6.97 5.36 -29.85
CA GLN A 77 6.58 4.65 -31.08
C GLN A 77 6.21 5.59 -32.23
N TYR A 78 6.06 6.88 -31.96
CA TYR A 78 5.78 7.87 -32.98
C TYR A 78 7.01 8.02 -33.90
N SER A 79 6.91 7.50 -35.13
CA SER A 79 7.94 7.67 -36.16
C SER A 79 7.40 8.52 -37.31
N PRO A 80 7.75 9.81 -37.40
CA PRO A 80 7.62 10.57 -38.63
C PRO A 80 8.53 9.94 -39.69
N GLN A 81 8.05 9.84 -40.93
CA GLN A 81 8.85 9.39 -42.08
C GLN A 81 10.07 10.31 -42.25
N ALA A 82 11.22 9.91 -41.74
CA ALA A 82 12.47 10.66 -41.81
C ALA A 82 13.63 9.71 -42.14
N GLY A 83 14.58 10.16 -42.97
CA GLY A 83 15.76 9.36 -43.34
C GLY A 83 16.60 8.94 -42.12
N ALA A 84 17.44 7.92 -42.26
CA ALA A 84 18.12 7.23 -41.16
C ALA A 84 18.85 8.14 -40.14
N VAL A 85 19.51 9.21 -40.58
CA VAL A 85 20.18 10.18 -39.69
C VAL A 85 19.17 11.03 -38.91
N MET A 86 18.11 11.47 -39.58
CA MET A 86 17.04 12.27 -38.96
C MET A 86 16.20 11.41 -38.00
N GLY A 87 16.04 10.11 -38.29
CA GLY A 87 15.40 9.15 -37.38
C GLY A 87 16.18 8.94 -36.07
N LYS A 88 17.52 8.94 -36.11
CA LYS A 88 18.35 8.83 -34.90
C LYS A 88 18.26 10.07 -34.02
N VAL A 89 18.33 11.27 -34.60
CA VAL A 89 18.19 12.54 -33.85
C VAL A 89 16.82 12.61 -33.18
N LEU A 90 15.77 12.23 -33.89
CA LEU A 90 14.42 12.22 -33.35
C LEU A 90 14.26 11.25 -32.16
N LEU A 91 14.86 10.07 -32.24
CA LEU A 91 14.85 9.11 -31.14
C LEU A 91 15.54 9.68 -29.90
N GLU A 92 16.67 10.37 -30.05
CA GLU A 92 17.37 11.01 -28.94
C GLU A 92 16.51 12.12 -28.28
N ASP A 93 15.81 12.93 -29.09
CA ASP A 93 14.89 13.96 -28.60
C ASP A 93 13.69 13.36 -27.84
N GLN A 94 13.12 12.27 -28.35
CA GLN A 94 12.06 11.52 -27.67
C GLN A 94 12.53 10.98 -26.31
N LEU A 95 13.70 10.35 -26.28
CA LEU A 95 14.28 9.79 -25.06
C LEU A 95 14.56 10.88 -24.02
N LEU A 96 15.08 12.04 -24.45
CA LEU A 96 15.27 13.20 -23.57
C LEU A 96 13.95 13.62 -22.92
N LEU A 97 12.90 13.83 -23.71
CA LEU A 97 11.58 14.26 -23.19
C LEU A 97 10.98 13.22 -22.23
N ILE A 98 11.00 11.94 -22.60
CA ILE A 98 10.46 10.86 -21.77
C ILE A 98 11.22 10.76 -20.44
N SER A 99 12.55 10.88 -20.48
CA SER A 99 13.42 10.82 -19.29
C SER A 99 13.22 11.99 -18.32
N LEU A 100 12.60 13.10 -18.77
CA LEU A 100 12.22 14.22 -17.92
C LEU A 100 10.77 14.09 -17.42
N ILE A 101 9.83 13.75 -18.31
CA ILE A 101 8.39 13.71 -18.02
C ILE A 101 8.05 12.63 -17.00
N LEU A 102 8.62 11.42 -17.12
CA LEU A 102 8.32 10.31 -16.22
C LEU A 102 8.70 10.60 -14.76
N PRO A 103 9.99 10.89 -14.43
CA PRO A 103 10.36 11.15 -13.04
C PRO A 103 9.71 12.42 -12.49
N ALA A 104 9.48 13.45 -13.31
CA ALA A 104 8.75 14.65 -12.88
C ALA A 104 7.31 14.33 -12.43
N ASN A 105 6.57 13.53 -13.20
CA ASN A 105 5.21 13.12 -12.83
C ASN A 105 5.20 12.23 -11.58
N ILE A 106 6.12 11.27 -11.48
CA ILE A 106 6.27 10.43 -10.28
C ILE A 106 6.53 11.30 -9.04
N LEU A 107 7.42 12.29 -9.15
CA LEU A 107 7.71 13.24 -8.07
C LEU A 107 6.48 14.06 -7.70
N ILE A 108 5.77 14.64 -8.66
CA ILE A 108 4.55 15.44 -8.44
C ILE A 108 3.48 14.58 -7.75
N PHE A 109 3.21 13.38 -8.27
CA PHE A 109 2.20 12.47 -7.70
C PHE A 109 2.57 11.99 -6.30
N SER A 110 3.85 11.98 -5.94
CA SER A 110 4.30 11.65 -4.59
C SER A 110 3.85 12.68 -3.53
N PHE A 111 3.52 13.92 -3.91
CA PHE A 111 3.02 14.98 -3.01
C PHE A 111 1.50 14.99 -2.87
N PHE A 112 0.79 14.41 -3.83
CA PHE A 112 -0.66 14.47 -3.85
C PHE A 112 -1.29 13.38 -2.98
N LYS A 113 -2.42 13.75 -2.36
CA LYS A 113 -3.29 12.80 -1.67
C LYS A 113 -4.16 12.07 -2.68
N GLU A 114 -4.63 10.88 -2.28
CA GLU A 114 -5.62 10.14 -3.05
C GLU A 114 -6.94 10.93 -3.08
N ARG A 115 -7.46 11.17 -4.29
CA ARG A 115 -8.71 11.90 -4.55
C ARG A 115 -9.39 11.25 -5.76
N GLY A 116 -10.69 11.44 -5.93
CA GLY A 116 -11.41 10.86 -7.07
C GLY A 116 -10.84 11.32 -8.41
N ILE A 117 -10.82 10.42 -9.40
CA ILE A 117 -10.30 10.69 -10.75
C ILE A 117 -11.15 11.76 -11.45
N PHE A 118 -12.46 11.74 -11.27
CA PHE A 118 -13.40 12.74 -11.82
C PHE A 118 -13.66 13.90 -10.86
N SER A 119 -12.77 14.13 -9.89
CA SER A 119 -12.84 15.33 -9.05
C SER A 119 -12.15 16.52 -9.72
N ILE A 120 -12.36 17.73 -9.22
CA ILE A 120 -11.63 18.93 -9.68
C ILE A 120 -10.11 18.70 -9.67
N TRP A 121 -9.61 17.95 -8.69
CA TRP A 121 -8.19 17.62 -8.53
C TRP A 121 -7.71 16.56 -9.53
N GLY A 122 -8.61 15.70 -9.99
CA GLY A 122 -8.33 14.79 -11.08
C GLY A 122 -8.31 15.50 -12.42
N MET A 123 -9.28 16.39 -12.67
CA MET A 123 -9.30 17.24 -13.87
C MET A 123 -8.05 18.13 -13.97
N THR A 124 -7.57 18.70 -12.86
CA THR A 124 -6.30 19.44 -12.86
C THR A 124 -5.11 18.57 -13.29
N ARG A 125 -5.10 17.28 -12.93
CA ARG A 125 -4.04 16.35 -13.34
C ARG A 125 -4.14 16.00 -14.82
N VAL A 126 -5.35 15.77 -15.32
CA VAL A 126 -5.59 15.61 -16.77
C VAL A 126 -5.06 16.83 -17.51
N GLY A 127 -5.36 18.05 -17.04
CA GLY A 127 -4.85 19.28 -17.63
C GLY A 127 -3.33 19.37 -17.64
N VAL A 128 -2.65 19.02 -16.54
CA VAL A 128 -1.18 18.98 -16.45
C VAL A 128 -0.59 17.96 -17.43
N ILE A 129 -1.14 16.74 -17.48
CA ILE A 129 -0.66 15.68 -18.38
C ILE A 129 -0.89 16.07 -19.85
N ALA A 130 -2.06 16.62 -20.17
CA ALA A 130 -2.37 17.09 -21.51
C ALA A 130 -1.44 18.24 -21.94
N ALA A 131 -1.17 19.19 -21.05
CA ALA A 131 -0.21 20.27 -21.31
C ALA A 131 1.21 19.74 -21.53
N GLN A 132 1.65 18.75 -20.75
CA GLN A 132 2.94 18.10 -20.95
C GLN A 132 3.02 17.33 -22.28
N ALA A 133 1.97 16.60 -22.65
CA ALA A 133 1.90 15.89 -23.92
C ALA A 133 1.92 16.87 -25.11
N ALA A 134 1.14 17.96 -25.03
CA ALA A 134 1.14 19.01 -26.04
C ALA A 134 2.51 19.71 -26.15
N ALA A 135 3.14 20.02 -25.03
CA ALA A 135 4.49 20.59 -24.99
C ALA A 135 5.52 19.63 -25.60
N ALA A 136 5.45 18.33 -25.31
CA ALA A 136 6.34 17.33 -25.89
C ALA A 136 6.22 17.28 -27.42
N VAL A 137 4.99 17.18 -27.95
CA VAL A 137 4.74 17.19 -29.39
C VAL A 137 5.18 18.50 -30.05
N TRP A 138 4.96 19.64 -29.38
CA TRP A 138 5.40 20.95 -29.87
C TRP A 138 6.94 21.08 -29.90
N LEU A 139 7.63 20.61 -28.86
CA LEU A 139 9.10 20.63 -28.79
C LEU A 139 9.76 19.73 -29.85
N MET A 140 9.08 18.67 -30.29
CA MET A 140 9.56 17.79 -31.35
C MET A 140 9.50 18.39 -32.76
N LYS A 141 8.94 19.59 -32.93
CA LYS A 141 8.96 20.28 -34.23
C LYS A 141 10.38 20.71 -34.59
N PRO A 142 10.80 20.60 -35.87
CA PRO A 142 12.16 20.99 -36.30
C PRO A 142 12.57 22.40 -35.89
N GLU A 143 11.62 23.34 -35.87
CA GLU A 143 11.82 24.74 -35.44
C GLU A 143 12.32 24.89 -34.00
N GLN A 144 12.02 23.92 -33.12
CA GLN A 144 12.29 23.99 -31.68
C GLN A 144 13.54 23.19 -31.26
N GLN A 145 14.28 22.60 -32.20
CA GLN A 145 15.49 21.80 -31.91
C GLN A 145 16.54 22.56 -31.10
N SER A 146 16.64 23.89 -31.29
CA SER A 146 17.57 24.73 -30.53
C SER A 146 17.25 24.76 -29.02
N LEU A 147 15.96 24.72 -28.65
CA LEU A 147 15.52 24.66 -27.25
C LEU A 147 15.80 23.29 -26.65
N LEU A 148 15.51 22.21 -27.39
CA LEU A 148 15.81 20.84 -26.94
C LEU A 148 17.31 20.64 -26.69
N HIS A 149 18.15 21.16 -27.58
CA HIS A 149 19.60 21.12 -27.39
C HIS A 149 20.03 21.87 -26.12
N GLN A 150 19.39 22.99 -25.76
CA GLN A 150 19.71 23.69 -24.51
C GLN A 150 19.39 22.82 -23.27
N TRP A 151 18.31 22.05 -23.32
CA TRP A 151 17.88 21.18 -22.22
C TRP A 151 18.74 19.92 -22.10
N ARG A 152 19.44 19.55 -23.18
CA ARG A 152 20.43 18.47 -23.18
C ARG A 152 21.76 18.88 -22.55
N LYS A 153 22.08 20.18 -22.49
CA LYS A 153 23.36 20.65 -21.95
C LYS A 153 23.56 20.20 -20.50
N ASP A 154 24.79 19.82 -20.21
CA ASP A 154 25.23 19.46 -18.87
C ASP A 154 25.01 20.63 -17.90
N LEU A 155 24.35 20.33 -16.77
CA LEU A 155 24.08 21.30 -15.70
C LEU A 155 25.35 21.57 -14.87
N LEU A 156 26.20 20.56 -14.74
CA LEU A 156 27.45 20.56 -13.98
C LEU A 156 28.64 20.46 -14.94
N PRO A 157 29.82 20.97 -14.56
CA PRO A 157 30.98 21.07 -15.45
C PRO A 157 31.66 19.74 -15.80
N PHE A 158 31.12 18.60 -15.33
CA PHE A 158 31.61 17.26 -15.69
C PHE A 158 30.61 16.58 -16.62
N SER A 159 31.10 15.82 -17.59
CA SER A 159 30.26 15.05 -18.51
C SER A 159 30.01 13.63 -17.99
N LEU A 160 28.76 13.18 -18.09
CA LEU A 160 28.34 11.80 -17.81
C LEU A 160 28.04 11.00 -19.08
N GLU A 161 28.25 11.57 -20.26
CA GLU A 161 27.89 10.95 -21.56
C GLU A 161 28.61 9.62 -21.79
N LYS A 162 29.79 9.42 -21.18
CA LYS A 162 30.52 8.15 -21.22
C LYS A 162 29.81 7.00 -20.50
N TYR A 163 29.02 7.32 -19.47
CA TYR A 163 28.40 6.33 -18.59
C TYR A 163 26.91 6.17 -18.83
N THR A 164 26.23 7.20 -19.35
CA THR A 164 24.79 7.13 -19.60
C THR A 164 24.34 8.06 -20.72
N SER A 165 23.33 7.61 -21.46
CA SER A 165 22.61 8.39 -22.48
C SER A 165 21.63 9.40 -21.86
N LEU A 166 21.36 9.32 -20.56
CA LEU A 166 20.43 10.21 -19.86
C LEU A 166 21.08 11.57 -19.56
N SER A 167 20.31 12.65 -19.75
CA SER A 167 20.75 14.00 -19.37
C SER A 167 20.91 14.15 -17.86
N GLN A 168 21.78 15.07 -17.44
CA GLN A 168 21.97 15.36 -16.01
C GLN A 168 20.68 15.82 -15.32
N ALA A 169 19.83 16.56 -16.05
CA ALA A 169 18.52 16.99 -15.58
C ALA A 169 17.61 15.79 -15.28
N ALA A 170 17.58 14.78 -16.16
CA ALA A 170 16.81 13.56 -15.94
C ALA A 170 17.33 12.77 -14.73
N LEU A 171 18.65 12.60 -14.61
CA LEU A 171 19.27 11.92 -13.46
C LEU A 171 18.95 12.64 -12.14
N PHE A 172 18.99 13.97 -12.14
CA PHE A 172 18.64 14.77 -10.96
C PHE A 172 17.17 14.59 -10.57
N LEU A 173 16.24 14.60 -11.53
CA LEU A 173 14.82 14.34 -11.28
C LEU A 173 14.58 12.91 -10.76
N ILE A 174 15.25 11.91 -11.34
CA ILE A 174 15.19 10.52 -10.87
C ILE A 174 15.67 10.44 -9.42
N LEU A 175 16.81 11.05 -9.09
CA LEU A 175 17.36 11.05 -7.74
C LEU A 175 16.40 11.73 -6.75
N LEU A 176 15.87 12.90 -7.10
CA LEU A 176 14.93 13.65 -6.26
C LEU A 176 13.64 12.85 -6.00
N ALA A 177 13.09 12.23 -7.05
CA ALA A 177 11.93 11.35 -6.94
C ALA A 177 12.22 10.12 -6.05
N ALA A 178 13.38 9.48 -6.23
CA ALA A 178 13.79 8.32 -5.44
C ALA A 178 13.94 8.68 -3.95
N ILE A 179 14.66 9.75 -3.61
CA ILE A 179 14.83 10.24 -2.23
C ILE A 179 13.47 10.48 -1.59
N ARG A 180 12.58 11.16 -2.32
CA ARG A 180 11.23 11.48 -1.84
C ARG A 180 10.41 10.22 -1.56
N LEU A 181 10.41 9.25 -2.46
CA LEU A 181 9.69 7.98 -2.30
C LEU A 181 10.25 7.14 -1.15
N ILE A 182 11.58 7.05 -1.02
CA ILE A 182 12.25 6.35 0.07
C ILE A 182 11.88 7.00 1.42
N TYR A 183 11.95 8.33 1.52
CA TYR A 183 11.55 9.05 2.73
C TYR A 183 10.08 8.77 3.11
N ARG A 184 9.17 8.75 2.13
CA ARG A 184 7.77 8.38 2.37
C ARG A 184 7.65 6.95 2.85
N GLN A 185 8.35 6.02 2.21
CA GLN A 185 8.26 4.61 2.54
C GLN A 185 8.75 4.31 3.97
N ILE A 186 9.79 5.00 4.42
CA ILE A 186 10.28 4.91 5.81
C ILE A 186 9.26 5.52 6.78
N SER A 187 8.70 6.69 6.45
CA SER A 187 7.77 7.42 7.32
C SER A 187 6.38 6.78 7.40
N ARG A 188 5.87 6.28 6.27
CA ARG A 188 4.52 5.76 6.06
C ARG A 188 4.56 4.66 4.97
N PRO A 189 4.88 3.41 5.34
CA PRO A 189 4.99 2.32 4.38
C PRO A 189 3.71 2.14 3.57
N SER A 190 3.83 2.16 2.25
CA SER A 190 2.73 2.00 1.29
C SER A 190 3.19 1.11 0.13
N SER A 191 2.34 0.21 -0.37
CA SER A 191 2.70 -0.61 -1.54
C SER A 191 2.89 0.26 -2.78
N GLN A 192 2.17 1.37 -2.85
CA GLN A 192 2.21 2.33 -3.95
C GLN A 192 3.57 3.02 -4.08
N ASP A 193 4.15 3.52 -2.99
CA ASP A 193 5.44 4.22 -3.05
C ASP A 193 6.57 3.25 -3.48
N VAL A 194 6.44 1.95 -3.13
CA VAL A 194 7.32 0.88 -3.62
C VAL A 194 7.15 0.64 -5.12
N SER A 195 5.91 0.55 -5.62
CA SER A 195 5.66 0.38 -7.06
C SER A 195 6.15 1.58 -7.86
N PHE A 196 5.99 2.80 -7.36
CA PHE A 196 6.49 4.01 -8.01
C PHE A 196 8.02 4.03 -8.06
N LEU A 197 8.68 3.54 -7.01
CA LEU A 197 10.14 3.41 -7.00
C LEU A 197 10.61 2.34 -8.00
N ALA A 198 9.89 1.22 -8.11
CA ALA A 198 10.17 0.18 -9.10
C ALA A 198 9.98 0.70 -10.54
N VAL A 199 8.89 1.43 -10.81
CA VAL A 199 8.68 2.09 -12.12
C VAL A 199 9.78 3.10 -12.39
N LEU A 200 10.14 3.94 -11.43
CA LEU A 200 11.18 4.95 -11.59
C LEU A 200 12.53 4.35 -11.97
N LEU A 201 12.97 3.33 -11.22
CA LEU A 201 14.26 2.67 -11.46
C LEU A 201 14.22 1.82 -12.74
N GLY A 202 13.13 1.10 -12.97
CA GLY A 202 12.93 0.29 -14.18
C GLY A 202 12.91 1.14 -15.44
N MET A 203 12.19 2.26 -15.45
CA MET A 203 12.15 3.18 -16.59
C MET A 203 13.48 3.90 -16.79
N GLY A 204 14.16 4.32 -15.71
CA GLY A 204 15.49 4.91 -15.80
C GLY A 204 16.49 3.95 -16.45
N PHE A 205 16.45 2.67 -16.07
CA PHE A 205 17.28 1.63 -16.69
C PHE A 205 16.88 1.35 -18.15
N ALA A 206 15.59 1.23 -18.44
CA ALA A 206 15.11 0.96 -19.80
C ALA A 206 15.45 2.09 -20.77
N LEU A 207 15.38 3.35 -20.34
CA LEU A 207 15.78 4.51 -21.14
C LEU A 207 17.31 4.59 -21.31
N HIS A 208 18.08 4.16 -20.32
CA HIS A 208 19.53 4.03 -20.46
C HIS A 208 19.89 3.00 -21.55
N GLN A 209 19.14 1.89 -21.60
CA GLN A 209 19.27 0.80 -22.58
C GLN A 209 18.39 0.98 -23.83
N ALA A 210 18.00 2.22 -24.18
CA ALA A 210 16.97 2.49 -25.18
C ALA A 210 17.23 1.96 -26.60
N TYR A 211 18.46 1.51 -26.90
CA TYR A 211 18.82 0.87 -28.16
C TYR A 211 18.38 -0.59 -28.25
N ASP A 212 17.90 -1.20 -27.17
CA ASP A 212 17.31 -2.53 -27.14
C ASP A 212 15.77 -2.40 -27.06
N PRO A 213 15.06 -2.51 -28.21
CA PRO A 213 13.60 -2.34 -28.26
C PRO A 213 12.85 -3.34 -27.38
N LEU A 214 13.41 -4.53 -27.22
CA LEU A 214 12.80 -5.61 -26.47
C LEU A 214 12.89 -5.34 -24.97
N LEU A 215 14.08 -4.98 -24.49
CA LEU A 215 14.27 -4.60 -23.10
C LEU A 215 13.35 -3.44 -22.74
N VAL A 216 13.26 -2.43 -23.61
CA VAL A 216 12.32 -1.31 -23.44
C VAL A 216 10.87 -1.82 -23.32
N ALA A 217 10.38 -2.63 -24.26
CA ALA A 217 9.01 -3.16 -24.21
C ALA A 217 8.71 -3.94 -22.92
N VAL A 218 9.63 -4.82 -22.49
CA VAL A 218 9.49 -5.64 -21.28
C VAL A 218 9.44 -4.76 -20.03
N PHE A 219 10.31 -3.77 -19.90
CA PHE A 219 10.32 -2.90 -18.73
C PHE A 219 9.06 -2.02 -18.63
N TRP A 220 8.51 -1.56 -19.76
CA TRP A 220 7.21 -0.88 -19.79
C TRP A 220 6.08 -1.79 -19.31
N ALA A 221 6.04 -3.04 -19.80
CA ALA A 221 5.08 -4.04 -19.37
C ALA A 221 5.19 -4.33 -17.85
N VAL A 222 6.42 -4.55 -17.35
CA VAL A 222 6.68 -4.80 -15.92
C VAL A 222 6.31 -3.59 -15.05
N SER A 223 6.49 -2.37 -15.55
CA SER A 223 6.05 -1.16 -14.86
C SER A 223 4.52 -1.13 -14.69
N GLY A 224 3.77 -1.47 -15.74
CA GLY A 224 2.32 -1.61 -15.67
C GLY A 224 1.87 -2.70 -14.68
N ILE A 225 2.50 -3.89 -14.74
CA ILE A 225 2.22 -5.01 -13.83
C ILE A 225 2.52 -4.63 -12.37
N SER A 226 3.62 -3.90 -12.13
CA SER A 226 4.00 -3.44 -10.79
C SER A 226 2.94 -2.51 -10.18
N LEU A 227 2.36 -1.62 -10.98
CA LEU A 227 1.27 -0.74 -10.56
C LEU A 227 -0.02 -1.51 -10.31
N ILE A 228 -0.39 -2.46 -11.19
CA ILE A 228 -1.54 -3.35 -10.98
C ILE A 228 -1.41 -4.13 -9.67
N ASN A 229 -0.25 -4.69 -9.42
CA ASN A 229 0.03 -5.41 -8.18
C ASN A 229 -0.16 -4.50 -6.95
N SER A 230 0.32 -3.25 -6.98
CA SER A 230 0.08 -2.31 -5.89
C SER A 230 -1.41 -2.03 -5.66
N ILE A 231 -2.18 -1.80 -6.74
CA ILE A 231 -3.64 -1.58 -6.66
C ILE A 231 -4.32 -2.77 -5.97
N ILE A 232 -3.96 -4.00 -6.35
CA ILE A 232 -4.52 -5.23 -5.78
C ILE A 232 -4.12 -5.39 -4.31
N GLN A 233 -2.84 -5.23 -3.98
CA GLN A 233 -2.33 -5.39 -2.60
C GLN A 233 -2.98 -4.41 -1.64
N ASP A 234 -3.11 -3.14 -2.04
CA ASP A 234 -3.76 -2.12 -1.23
C ASP A 234 -5.26 -2.38 -1.08
N SER A 235 -5.95 -2.76 -2.15
CA SER A 235 -7.37 -3.13 -2.12
C SER A 235 -7.64 -4.32 -1.21
N TYR A 236 -6.76 -5.33 -1.26
CA TYR A 236 -6.80 -6.45 -0.33
C TYR A 236 -6.58 -5.99 1.12
N SER A 237 -5.57 -5.15 1.37
CA SER A 237 -5.28 -4.67 2.73
C SER A 237 -6.46 -3.90 3.33
N MET A 238 -7.16 -3.06 2.55
CA MET A 238 -8.35 -2.32 3.00
C MET A 238 -9.53 -3.25 3.30
N ALA A 239 -9.74 -4.29 2.50
CA ALA A 239 -10.86 -5.22 2.69
C ALA A 239 -10.66 -6.20 3.87
N PHE A 240 -9.41 -6.57 4.14
CA PHE A 240 -9.07 -7.65 5.07
C PHE A 240 -8.42 -7.20 6.38
N SER A 241 -8.19 -5.89 6.56
CA SER A 241 -7.69 -5.31 7.82
C SER A 241 -8.69 -4.30 8.36
N ASP A 242 -8.88 -4.29 9.68
CA ASP A 242 -9.62 -3.25 10.37
C ASP A 242 -8.76 -1.98 10.50
N GLU A 243 -9.26 -0.83 10.04
CA GLU A 243 -8.48 0.42 9.98
C GLU A 243 -8.13 0.98 11.36
N LEU A 244 -9.01 0.81 12.35
CA LEU A 244 -8.82 1.37 13.68
C LEU A 244 -7.77 0.59 14.49
N THR A 245 -7.90 -0.73 14.53
CA THR A 245 -7.10 -1.62 15.38
C THR A 245 -5.91 -2.23 14.65
N GLY A 246 -5.95 -2.27 13.32
CA GLY A 246 -4.98 -2.95 12.46
C GLY A 246 -4.97 -4.48 12.64
N LEU A 247 -5.99 -5.07 13.28
CA LEU A 247 -6.21 -6.51 13.27
C LEU A 247 -6.86 -6.92 11.94
N PRO A 248 -6.74 -8.18 11.51
CA PRO A 248 -7.52 -8.69 10.39
C PRO A 248 -9.03 -8.54 10.67
N SER A 249 -9.80 -8.19 9.64
CA SER A 249 -11.24 -7.91 9.74
C SER A 249 -12.08 -9.19 9.83
N ARG A 250 -13.38 -9.05 10.06
CA ARG A 250 -14.37 -10.13 9.95
C ARG A 250 -14.30 -10.87 8.60
N ARG A 251 -13.95 -10.17 7.52
CA ARG A 251 -13.78 -10.79 6.19
C ARG A 251 -12.58 -11.74 6.17
N ALA A 252 -11.47 -11.34 6.79
CA ALA A 252 -10.29 -12.18 6.93
C ALA A 252 -10.55 -13.40 7.83
N LEU A 253 -11.33 -13.22 8.89
CA LEU A 253 -11.77 -14.32 9.75
C LEU A 253 -12.52 -15.38 8.94
N LYS A 254 -13.53 -14.97 8.17
CA LYS A 254 -14.31 -15.89 7.32
C LYS A 254 -13.42 -16.64 6.32
N GLN A 255 -12.47 -15.95 5.69
CA GLN A 255 -11.55 -16.60 4.75
C GLN A 255 -10.63 -17.61 5.44
N ASP A 256 -10.15 -17.33 6.64
CA ASP A 256 -9.31 -18.26 7.40
C ASP A 256 -10.13 -19.45 7.95
N MET A 257 -11.41 -19.25 8.25
CA MET A 257 -12.32 -20.32 8.65
C MET A 257 -12.51 -21.38 7.55
N LEU A 258 -12.48 -20.98 6.27
CA LEU A 258 -12.54 -21.90 5.14
C LEU A 258 -11.31 -22.81 5.03
N LYS A 259 -10.20 -22.43 5.66
CA LYS A 259 -8.93 -23.18 5.63
C LYS A 259 -8.75 -24.10 6.83
N LEU A 260 -9.75 -24.20 7.71
CA LEU A 260 -9.66 -24.98 8.93
C LEU A 260 -9.77 -26.48 8.64
N GLY A 261 -8.92 -27.27 9.29
CA GLY A 261 -8.97 -28.72 9.26
C GLY A 261 -10.03 -29.31 10.22
N MET A 262 -9.79 -30.54 10.66
CA MET A 262 -10.73 -31.26 11.53
C MET A 262 -10.67 -30.85 13.00
N ASN A 263 -9.53 -30.35 13.47
CA ASN A 263 -9.34 -29.89 14.85
C ASN A 263 -9.09 -28.38 14.87
N TYR A 264 -9.91 -27.62 15.58
CA TYR A 264 -9.72 -26.19 15.81
C TYR A 264 -10.60 -25.69 16.96
N THR A 265 -10.18 -24.57 17.54
CA THR A 265 -10.90 -23.85 18.59
C THR A 265 -11.10 -22.39 18.21
N ILE A 266 -12.28 -21.84 18.50
CA ILE A 266 -12.63 -20.44 18.28
C ILE A 266 -12.95 -19.80 19.64
N ALA A 267 -12.39 -18.62 19.88
CA ALA A 267 -12.74 -17.79 21.02
C ALA A 267 -13.40 -16.49 20.56
N MET A 268 -14.55 -16.14 21.15
CA MET A 268 -15.24 -14.86 21.02
C MET A 268 -14.93 -14.01 22.25
N LEU A 269 -14.62 -12.73 22.04
CA LEU A 269 -14.20 -11.80 23.09
C LEU A 269 -14.96 -10.49 22.95
N ASP A 270 -15.25 -9.86 24.08
CA ASP A 270 -15.93 -8.57 24.14
C ASP A 270 -15.40 -7.74 25.32
N ILE A 271 -15.29 -6.42 25.11
CA ILE A 271 -14.83 -5.47 26.13
C ILE A 271 -15.97 -5.18 27.11
N ASP A 272 -15.73 -5.50 28.38
CA ASP A 272 -16.73 -5.35 29.42
C ASP A 272 -17.11 -3.88 29.63
N PHE A 273 -18.42 -3.62 29.64
CA PHE A 273 -19.00 -2.30 29.87
C PHE A 273 -18.55 -1.22 28.86
N PHE A 274 -18.15 -1.60 27.64
CA PHE A 274 -17.63 -0.66 26.64
C PHE A 274 -18.59 0.49 26.30
N LYS A 275 -19.90 0.21 26.18
CA LYS A 275 -20.91 1.25 25.99
C LYS A 275 -20.88 2.30 27.12
N LYS A 276 -20.92 1.86 28.39
CA LYS A 276 -20.85 2.75 29.56
C LYS A 276 -19.53 3.54 29.59
N PHE A 277 -18.44 2.93 29.15
CA PHE A 277 -17.15 3.61 29.01
C PHE A 277 -17.23 4.74 27.98
N ASN A 278 -17.78 4.47 26.79
CA ASN A 278 -17.97 5.48 25.75
C ASN A 278 -18.91 6.60 26.18
N ASP A 279 -20.01 6.27 26.86
CA ASP A 279 -20.97 7.25 27.39
C ASP A 279 -20.28 8.20 28.39
N LYS A 280 -19.28 7.71 29.13
CA LYS A 280 -18.56 8.48 30.16
C LYS A 280 -17.35 9.25 29.63
N TYR A 281 -16.60 8.69 28.69
CA TYR A 281 -15.30 9.22 28.26
C TYR A 281 -15.26 9.67 26.78
N GLY A 282 -16.31 9.39 26.02
CA GLY A 282 -16.45 9.72 24.61
C GLY A 282 -15.79 8.69 23.68
N HIS A 283 -16.29 8.64 22.44
CA HIS A 283 -15.88 7.67 21.42
C HIS A 283 -14.39 7.75 21.07
N ASP A 284 -13.78 8.94 21.00
CA ASP A 284 -12.33 9.06 20.73
C ASP A 284 -11.49 8.26 21.73
N THR A 285 -11.90 8.26 23.00
CA THR A 285 -11.21 7.53 24.07
C THR A 285 -11.53 6.05 24.02
N GLY A 286 -12.76 5.69 23.61
CA GLY A 286 -13.13 4.31 23.28
C GLY A 286 -12.27 3.71 22.16
N ASP A 287 -11.98 4.49 21.12
CA ASP A 287 -11.11 4.10 20.02
C ASP A 287 -9.69 3.79 20.48
N ASP A 288 -9.16 4.58 21.42
CA ASP A 288 -7.87 4.33 22.03
C ASP A 288 -7.86 3.05 22.89
N VAL A 289 -8.97 2.75 23.57
CA VAL A 289 -9.17 1.48 24.28
C VAL A 289 -9.19 0.29 23.31
N LEU A 290 -9.91 0.39 22.20
CA LEU A 290 -9.95 -0.65 21.16
C LEU A 290 -8.56 -0.93 20.59
N LYS A 291 -7.77 0.12 20.31
CA LYS A 291 -6.36 -0.01 19.88
C LYS A 291 -5.50 -0.68 20.94
N LEU A 292 -5.67 -0.32 22.21
CA LEU A 292 -4.93 -0.92 23.32
C LEU A 292 -5.22 -2.43 23.40
N VAL A 293 -6.49 -2.80 23.50
CA VAL A 293 -6.92 -4.20 23.58
C VAL A 293 -6.42 -4.98 22.38
N ALA A 294 -6.61 -4.47 21.16
CA ALA A 294 -6.12 -5.11 19.95
C ALA A 294 -4.59 -5.30 19.94
N SER A 295 -3.82 -4.37 20.50
CA SER A 295 -2.36 -4.49 20.61
C SER A 295 -1.93 -5.65 21.52
N ILE A 296 -2.74 -5.96 22.54
CA ILE A 296 -2.54 -7.07 23.46
C ILE A 296 -2.99 -8.38 22.78
N LEU A 297 -4.19 -8.40 22.19
CA LEU A 297 -4.72 -9.58 21.45
C LEU A 297 -3.80 -10.03 20.32
N ARG A 298 -3.12 -9.09 19.64
CA ARG A 298 -2.14 -9.39 18.59
C ARG A 298 -0.99 -10.29 19.05
N LYS A 299 -0.70 -10.30 20.36
CA LYS A 299 0.37 -11.08 20.99
C LYS A 299 -0.13 -12.37 21.64
N VAL A 300 -1.34 -12.82 21.31
CA VAL A 300 -1.86 -14.11 21.78
C VAL A 300 -0.88 -15.25 21.42
N THR A 301 -0.64 -16.13 22.39
CA THR A 301 0.24 -17.30 22.26
C THR A 301 -0.58 -18.56 21.96
N GLY A 302 0.04 -19.74 21.89
CA GLY A 302 -0.69 -21.00 21.63
C GLY A 302 -1.14 -21.20 20.18
N GLY A 303 -0.56 -20.46 19.23
CA GLY A 303 -0.91 -20.54 17.80
C GLY A 303 -2.18 -19.75 17.42
N GLY A 304 -2.71 -18.92 18.32
CA GLY A 304 -3.89 -18.11 18.06
C GLY A 304 -3.65 -16.98 17.05
N LYS A 305 -4.67 -16.68 16.25
CA LYS A 305 -4.73 -15.50 15.39
C LYS A 305 -5.95 -14.66 15.77
N ALA A 306 -5.71 -13.41 16.20
CA ALA A 306 -6.76 -12.48 16.59
C ALA A 306 -7.32 -11.71 15.38
N PHE A 307 -8.62 -11.43 15.41
CA PHE A 307 -9.42 -10.72 14.42
C PHE A 307 -10.35 -9.73 15.13
N ARG A 308 -10.72 -8.63 14.47
CA ARG A 308 -11.83 -7.79 14.91
C ARG A 308 -13.10 -8.22 14.20
N TYR A 309 -14.11 -8.62 14.97
CA TYR A 309 -15.38 -9.10 14.42
C TYR A 309 -16.33 -7.95 14.07
N GLY A 310 -16.44 -6.96 14.96
CA GLY A 310 -17.24 -5.75 14.76
C GLY A 310 -17.44 -5.00 16.07
N GLY A 311 -17.60 -3.67 16.04
CA GLY A 311 -17.73 -2.88 17.26
C GLY A 311 -16.58 -3.12 18.25
N GLU A 312 -16.92 -3.57 19.45
CA GLU A 312 -16.04 -3.99 20.55
C GLU A 312 -15.75 -5.50 20.61
N GLU A 313 -16.24 -6.27 19.63
CA GLU A 313 -16.12 -7.72 19.57
C GLU A 313 -14.88 -8.15 18.79
N PHE A 314 -14.17 -9.12 19.35
CA PHE A 314 -12.99 -9.74 18.77
C PHE A 314 -13.13 -11.25 18.70
N THR A 315 -12.38 -11.88 17.81
CA THR A 315 -12.33 -13.33 17.69
C THR A 315 -10.88 -13.79 17.66
N ILE A 316 -10.57 -14.92 18.27
CA ILE A 316 -9.27 -15.58 18.13
C ILE A 316 -9.50 -16.99 17.58
N LEU A 317 -8.80 -17.30 16.49
CA LEU A 317 -8.83 -18.61 15.85
C LEU A 317 -7.58 -19.40 16.20
N PHE A 318 -7.74 -20.65 16.64
CA PHE A 318 -6.66 -21.58 16.95
C PHE A 318 -6.76 -22.84 16.06
N PRO A 319 -6.12 -22.84 14.87
CA PRO A 319 -6.08 -24.02 14.01
C PRO A 319 -5.31 -25.17 14.66
N GLY A 320 -5.85 -26.39 14.60
CA GLY A 320 -5.17 -27.59 15.09
C GLY A 320 -5.10 -27.69 16.61
N ARG A 321 -5.84 -26.88 17.37
CA ARG A 321 -5.78 -26.85 18.84
C ARG A 321 -7.13 -27.15 19.49
N SER A 322 -7.07 -27.85 20.61
CA SER A 322 -8.19 -28.15 21.50
C SER A 322 -8.42 -27.05 22.54
N VAL A 323 -9.60 -27.05 23.17
CA VAL A 323 -9.95 -26.09 24.23
C VAL A 323 -8.99 -26.16 25.42
N SER A 324 -8.52 -27.36 25.80
CA SER A 324 -7.61 -27.54 26.94
C SER A 324 -6.24 -26.91 26.68
N GLU A 325 -5.71 -27.04 25.46
CA GLU A 325 -4.43 -26.44 25.06
C GLU A 325 -4.49 -24.90 25.04
N VAL A 326 -5.59 -24.31 24.60
CA VAL A 326 -5.67 -22.86 24.37
C VAL A 326 -6.14 -22.08 25.59
N LEU A 327 -6.81 -22.72 26.54
CA LEU A 327 -7.39 -22.04 27.71
C LEU A 327 -6.35 -21.28 28.55
N PRO A 328 -5.17 -21.84 28.88
CA PRO A 328 -4.14 -21.10 29.62
C PRO A 328 -3.68 -19.83 28.90
N HIS A 329 -3.63 -19.87 27.56
CA HIS A 329 -3.25 -18.72 26.74
C HIS A 329 -4.31 -17.62 26.75
N LEU A 330 -5.60 -17.99 26.74
CA LEU A 330 -6.71 -17.04 26.83
C LEU A 330 -6.83 -16.43 28.23
N GLU A 331 -6.59 -17.22 29.28
CA GLU A 331 -6.59 -16.72 30.65
C GLU A 331 -5.46 -15.70 30.86
N GLN A 332 -4.24 -16.04 30.41
CA GLN A 332 -3.12 -15.10 30.42
C GLN A 332 -3.43 -13.82 29.63
N LEU A 333 -4.15 -13.94 28.51
CA LEU A 333 -4.54 -12.79 27.70
C LEU A 333 -5.54 -11.90 28.45
N ARG A 334 -6.55 -12.49 29.10
CA ARG A 334 -7.53 -11.81 29.95
C ARG A 334 -6.85 -11.02 31.07
N GLU A 335 -5.93 -11.67 31.79
CA GLU A 335 -5.15 -11.04 32.86
C GLU A 335 -4.29 -9.89 32.35
N LYS A 336 -3.62 -10.06 31.20
CA LYS A 336 -2.83 -8.98 30.58
C LYS A 336 -3.67 -7.75 30.24
N VAL A 337 -4.91 -7.95 29.78
CA VAL A 337 -5.83 -6.82 29.52
C VAL A 337 -6.26 -6.17 30.83
N ALA A 338 -6.70 -6.96 31.81
CA ALA A 338 -7.14 -6.45 33.12
C ALA A 338 -6.03 -5.70 33.88
N GLY A 339 -4.80 -6.22 33.85
CA GLY A 339 -3.64 -5.62 34.50
C GLY A 339 -3.10 -4.39 33.78
N ARG A 340 -3.44 -4.19 32.50
CA ARG A 340 -2.96 -3.04 31.73
C ARG A 340 -3.82 -1.81 32.01
N GLY A 341 -3.33 -0.94 32.89
CA GLY A 341 -3.92 0.37 33.12
C GLY A 341 -3.94 1.24 31.85
N PHE A 342 -5.09 1.85 31.57
CA PHE A 342 -5.29 2.83 30.52
C PHE A 342 -5.29 4.24 31.14
N THR A 343 -4.25 5.02 30.86
CA THR A 343 -4.12 6.38 31.36
C THR A 343 -4.93 7.33 30.48
N LEU A 344 -5.94 7.98 31.06
CA LEU A 344 -6.65 9.05 30.37
C LEU A 344 -5.70 10.21 30.08
N ARG A 345 -5.40 10.44 28.79
CA ARG A 345 -4.80 11.70 28.37
C ARG A 345 -5.81 12.79 28.65
N GLY A 346 -5.51 13.69 29.57
CA GLY A 346 -6.29 14.90 29.75
C GLY A 346 -6.40 15.60 28.40
N LYS A 347 -7.62 15.74 27.86
CA LYS A 347 -7.86 16.62 26.72
C LYS A 347 -7.44 18.01 27.18
N GLY A 348 -6.22 18.41 26.84
CA GLY A 348 -5.81 19.81 26.90
C GLY A 348 -6.86 20.56 26.10
N ARG A 349 -7.66 21.40 26.79
CA ARG A 349 -8.54 22.38 26.14
C ARG A 349 -7.73 22.98 24.99
N ARG A 350 -8.27 22.90 23.77
CA ARG A 350 -7.78 23.67 22.62
C ARG A 350 -7.34 25.04 23.15
N LYS A 351 -6.10 25.43 22.87
CA LYS A 351 -5.62 26.81 23.10
C LYS A 351 -6.56 27.74 22.34
N GLY A 352 -7.61 28.20 23.02
CA GLY A 352 -8.31 29.40 22.66
C GLY A 352 -7.29 30.52 22.75
N LYS A 353 -6.97 31.13 21.62
CA LYS A 353 -6.31 32.43 21.56
C LYS A 353 -7.12 33.37 22.48
N GLY A 354 -6.52 33.83 23.57
CA GLY A 354 -7.12 34.89 24.38
C GLY A 354 -6.84 34.78 25.88
N ARG A 355 -5.80 35.54 26.28
CA ARG A 355 -5.63 36.21 27.57
C ARG A 355 -5.20 35.42 28.82
N SER A 356 -4.02 35.88 29.26
CA SER A 356 -3.49 36.02 30.61
C SER A 356 -3.01 34.80 31.38
N ARG A 357 -1.79 34.97 31.90
CA ARG A 357 -0.97 34.03 32.65
C ARG A 357 -1.56 33.86 34.05
N SER A 358 -1.90 32.62 34.40
CA SER A 358 -1.84 32.17 35.79
C SER A 358 -0.98 30.91 35.83
N LYS A 359 0.19 31.03 36.48
CA LYS A 359 1.05 29.91 36.85
C LYS A 359 0.35 29.15 37.98
N SER A 360 -0.22 28.00 37.67
CA SER A 360 -0.45 26.94 38.66
C SER A 360 -0.07 25.61 38.01
N GLY A 361 1.18 25.23 38.23
CA GLY A 361 1.74 23.95 37.82
C GLY A 361 1.27 22.86 38.77
N SER A 362 0.08 22.32 38.53
CA SER A 362 -0.30 20.99 38.98
C SER A 362 -0.45 20.13 37.73
N THR A 363 0.58 19.35 37.42
CA THR A 363 0.51 18.22 36.51
C THR A 363 -0.52 17.24 37.07
N ARG A 364 -1.80 17.38 36.68
CA ARG A 364 -2.83 16.37 36.97
C ARG A 364 -2.34 15.03 36.42
N ALA A 365 -1.87 14.17 37.31
CA ALA A 365 -1.57 12.78 36.99
C ALA A 365 -2.81 12.19 36.30
N GLY A 366 -2.62 11.67 35.09
CA GLY A 366 -3.71 11.07 34.33
C GLY A 366 -4.36 9.96 35.14
N ARG A 367 -5.68 9.96 35.28
CA ARG A 367 -6.41 8.88 35.97
C ARG A 367 -6.24 7.59 35.17
N THR A 368 -5.68 6.56 35.79
CA THR A 368 -5.56 5.23 35.22
C THR A 368 -6.87 4.46 35.43
N ILE A 369 -7.39 3.87 34.37
CA ILE A 369 -8.60 3.05 34.37
C ILE A 369 -8.23 1.64 33.91
N HIS A 370 -8.76 0.64 34.59
CA HIS A 370 -8.59 -0.76 34.19
C HIS A 370 -9.80 -1.19 33.36
N ILE A 371 -9.52 -1.94 32.29
CA ILE A 371 -10.52 -2.45 31.36
C ILE A 371 -10.41 -3.97 31.38
N THR A 372 -11.55 -4.66 31.40
CA THR A 372 -11.60 -6.11 31.38
C THR A 372 -12.27 -6.62 30.11
N ILE A 373 -12.03 -7.89 29.81
CA ILE A 373 -12.65 -8.59 28.69
C ILE A 373 -13.27 -9.89 29.19
N SER A 374 -14.41 -10.25 28.62
CA SER A 374 -15.02 -11.58 28.78
C SER A 374 -14.70 -12.42 27.55
N ILE A 375 -14.49 -13.73 27.74
CA ILE A 375 -14.09 -14.64 26.66
C ILE A 375 -15.01 -15.86 26.68
N GLY A 376 -15.58 -16.19 25.53
CA GLY A 376 -16.27 -17.44 25.27
C GLY A 376 -15.45 -18.30 24.33
N ILE A 377 -15.31 -19.59 24.60
CA ILE A 377 -14.52 -20.52 23.80
C ILE A 377 -15.31 -21.75 23.40
N ALA A 378 -15.14 -22.22 22.17
CA ALA A 378 -15.69 -23.49 21.71
C ALA A 378 -14.75 -24.20 20.73
N GLN A 379 -14.73 -25.53 20.81
CA GLN A 379 -13.99 -26.40 19.89
C GLN A 379 -14.97 -27.05 18.91
N LYS A 380 -14.48 -27.36 17.71
CA LYS A 380 -15.17 -28.28 16.79
C LYS A 380 -15.37 -29.64 17.45
N ASN A 381 -16.60 -30.13 17.40
CA ASN A 381 -16.98 -31.44 17.91
C ASN A 381 -18.16 -32.00 17.10
N GLU A 382 -18.72 -33.14 17.49
CA GLU A 382 -19.84 -33.75 16.76
C GLU A 382 -21.11 -32.90 16.73
N LYS A 383 -21.30 -32.03 17.74
CA LYS A 383 -22.46 -31.12 17.84
C LYS A 383 -22.27 -29.84 17.02
N ASN A 384 -21.03 -29.35 16.92
CA ASN A 384 -20.64 -28.15 16.19
C ASN A 384 -19.64 -28.55 15.10
N LYS A 385 -20.16 -28.96 13.94
CA LYS A 385 -19.38 -29.52 12.82
C LYS A 385 -18.77 -28.45 11.95
N THR A 386 -19.46 -27.32 11.81
CA THR A 386 -19.05 -26.20 10.94
C THR A 386 -18.36 -25.07 11.73
N PRO A 387 -17.47 -24.29 11.10
CA PRO A 387 -16.86 -23.13 11.75
C PRO A 387 -17.88 -22.10 12.28
N ASP A 388 -19.00 -21.91 11.58
CA ASP A 388 -20.07 -21.00 12.00
C ASP A 388 -20.82 -21.51 13.24
N GLU A 389 -21.08 -22.83 13.34
CA GLU A 389 -21.66 -23.44 14.54
C GLU A 389 -20.72 -23.31 15.76
N VAL A 390 -19.42 -23.56 15.56
CA VAL A 390 -18.42 -23.41 16.63
C VAL A 390 -18.35 -21.95 17.08
N MET A 391 -18.42 -21.00 16.15
CA MET A 391 -18.45 -19.57 16.48
C MET A 391 -19.71 -19.21 17.29
N LYS A 392 -20.88 -19.74 16.93
CA LYS A 392 -22.13 -19.56 17.68
C LYS A 392 -22.07 -20.16 19.08
N ALA A 393 -21.42 -21.32 19.23
CA ALA A 393 -21.17 -21.94 20.53
C ALA A 393 -20.22 -21.09 21.39
N ALA A 394 -19.16 -20.53 20.79
CA ALA A 394 -18.23 -19.62 21.47
C ALA A 394 -18.94 -18.31 21.91
N ASP A 395 -19.83 -17.77 21.08
CA ASP A 395 -20.65 -16.60 21.43
C ASP A 395 -21.61 -16.90 22.60
N THR A 396 -22.25 -18.08 22.58
CA THR A 396 -23.07 -18.54 23.70
C THR A 396 -22.26 -18.69 25.00
N ALA A 397 -21.01 -19.14 24.89
CA ALA A 397 -20.09 -19.20 26.01
C ALA A 397 -19.68 -17.79 26.50
N LEU A 398 -19.49 -16.83 25.60
CA LEU A 398 -19.18 -15.44 25.93
C LEU A 398 -20.34 -14.80 26.70
N TYR A 399 -21.57 -15.07 26.28
CA TYR A 399 -22.76 -14.62 26.99
C TYR A 399 -22.83 -15.20 28.42
N ARG A 400 -22.46 -16.48 28.60
CA ARG A 400 -22.34 -17.10 29.94
C ARG A 400 -21.27 -16.41 30.79
N ALA A 401 -20.11 -16.08 30.22
CA ALA A 401 -19.07 -15.33 30.92
C ALA A 401 -19.58 -13.95 31.39
N LYS A 402 -20.31 -13.23 30.52
CA LYS A 402 -20.93 -11.93 30.88
C LYS A 402 -21.95 -12.06 32.02
N LYS A 403 -22.73 -13.15 32.05
CA LYS A 403 -23.69 -13.43 33.14
C LYS A 403 -23.02 -13.83 34.45
N LYS A 404 -21.87 -14.50 34.42
CA LYS A 404 -21.08 -14.93 35.60
C LYS A 404 -20.31 -13.80 36.30
N GLY A 405 -20.56 -12.54 35.95
CA GLY A 405 -19.86 -11.39 36.52
C GLY A 405 -18.77 -10.80 35.63
N ARG A 406 -18.65 -11.25 34.37
CA ARG A 406 -17.65 -10.78 33.38
C ARG A 406 -16.21 -11.12 33.78
N ASN A 407 -15.23 -10.57 33.06
CA ASN A 407 -13.80 -10.75 33.33
C ASN A 407 -13.40 -12.22 33.59
N CYS A 408 -13.93 -13.14 32.78
CA CYS A 408 -13.65 -14.57 32.89
C CYS A 408 -13.71 -15.25 31.51
N VAL A 409 -13.16 -16.46 31.45
CA VAL A 409 -13.23 -17.36 30.29
C VAL A 409 -14.31 -18.42 30.56
N SER A 410 -15.24 -18.62 29.62
CA SER A 410 -16.26 -19.66 29.69
C SER A 410 -16.22 -20.55 28.45
N LYS A 411 -16.45 -21.85 28.63
CA LYS A 411 -16.56 -22.88 27.58
C LYS A 411 -18.01 -23.22 27.32
#